data_AF-A0A0F9R7T2-F1
#
_entry.id   AF-A0A0F9R7T2-F1
#
_cell.length_a   1.000
_cell.length_b   1.000
_cell.length_c   1.000
_cell.angle_alpha   90.00
_cell.angle_beta   90.00
_cell.angle_gamma   90.00
#
_symmetry.space_group_name_H-M   'P 1'
#
loop_
_entity.id
_entity.type
_entity.pdbx_description
1 polymer ?
#
loop_
_entity_poly.entity_id
_entity_poly.type
_entity_poly.pdbx_seq_one_letter_code
_entity_poly.pdbx_strand_id
1 'polypeptide(L)'
;MISIDNSVELAIKTYLALNKRALGINWKKYNNSIQKFPPMLNLIHDFVTDKVSNEELDGIEMFHNLRNSLYHQGNGITVQHNIVNRYAIVAQDLISRLFNVDIDKKITGIISDDNFSLYGEFLLKWRELEQELRTIYYKKGLKSERRVEPPMPTIEELKKRTEELKQEIDKINYL
;
A
#
# COMPACT_ATOMS: atom_id res chain seq x y z
N MET A 1 -7.78 -0.01 -15.05
CA MET A 1 -7.47 -1.12 -14.12
C MET A 1 -6.58 -2.19 -14.74
N ILE A 2 -6.90 -2.79 -15.89
CA ILE A 2 -6.07 -3.85 -16.50
C ILE A 2 -4.59 -3.44 -16.64
N SER A 3 -4.31 -2.25 -17.15
CA SER A 3 -2.92 -1.81 -17.35
C SER A 3 -2.13 -1.67 -16.04
N ILE A 4 -2.80 -1.24 -14.96
CA ILE A 4 -2.19 -1.15 -13.62
C ILE A 4 -1.91 -2.55 -13.10
N ASP A 5 -2.87 -3.45 -13.22
CA ASP A 5 -2.75 -4.85 -12.80
C ASP A 5 -1.60 -5.57 -13.52
N ASN A 6 -1.51 -5.39 -14.83
CA ASN A 6 -0.42 -5.94 -15.64
C ASN A 6 0.95 -5.38 -15.23
N SER A 7 0.99 -4.10 -14.84
CA SER A 7 2.22 -3.46 -14.37
C SER A 7 2.68 -4.06 -13.03
N VAL A 8 1.75 -4.28 -12.10
CA VAL A 8 2.01 -4.98 -10.82
C VAL A 8 2.52 -6.39 -11.08
N GLU A 9 1.82 -7.16 -11.92
CA GLU A 9 2.23 -8.53 -12.25
C GLU A 9 3.63 -8.57 -12.87
N LEU A 10 3.90 -7.69 -13.83
CA LEU A 10 5.20 -7.62 -14.49
C LEU A 10 6.32 -7.19 -13.53
N ALA A 11 6.05 -6.23 -12.65
CA ALA A 11 7.01 -5.77 -11.66
C ALA A 11 7.41 -6.89 -10.69
N ILE A 12 6.41 -7.61 -10.15
CA ILE A 12 6.63 -8.75 -9.26
C ILE A 12 7.43 -9.84 -9.97
N LYS A 13 7.04 -10.20 -11.20
CA LYS A 13 7.75 -11.21 -12.00
C LYS A 13 9.20 -10.82 -12.23
N THR A 14 9.43 -9.57 -12.63
CA THR A 14 10.78 -9.03 -12.87
C THR A 14 11.62 -9.09 -11.59
N TYR A 15 11.08 -8.61 -10.46
CA TYR A 15 11.79 -8.60 -9.19
C TYR A 15 12.17 -10.02 -8.74
N LEU A 16 11.22 -10.96 -8.76
CA LEU A 16 11.45 -12.35 -8.39
C LEU A 16 12.43 -13.03 -9.34
N ALA A 17 12.36 -12.77 -10.64
CA ALA A 17 13.28 -13.32 -11.63
C ALA A 17 14.73 -12.88 -11.38
N LEU A 18 14.93 -11.58 -11.12
CA LEU A 18 16.25 -10.99 -10.85
C LEU A 18 16.84 -11.48 -9.52
N ASN A 19 16.02 -11.60 -8.48
CA ASN A 19 16.48 -11.91 -7.13
C ASN A 19 16.35 -13.39 -6.75
N LYS A 20 15.86 -14.26 -7.66
CA LYS A 20 15.57 -15.69 -7.39
C LYS A 20 16.66 -16.42 -6.62
N ARG A 21 17.94 -16.21 -7.00
CA ARG A 21 19.10 -16.85 -6.36
C ARG A 21 19.37 -16.28 -4.97
N ALA A 22 19.33 -14.96 -4.83
CA ALA A 22 19.56 -14.26 -3.56
C ALA A 22 18.48 -14.60 -2.52
N LEU A 23 17.24 -14.76 -2.97
CA LEU A 23 16.09 -15.14 -2.13
C LEU A 23 16.04 -16.65 -1.82
N GLY A 24 16.95 -17.47 -2.38
CA GLY A 24 16.95 -18.91 -2.14
C GLY A 24 15.74 -19.66 -2.70
N ILE A 25 15.03 -19.10 -3.69
CA ILE A 25 13.82 -19.70 -4.24
C ILE A 25 14.21 -20.87 -5.16
N ASN A 26 13.76 -22.08 -4.80
CA ASN A 26 13.94 -23.27 -5.63
C ASN A 26 13.29 -23.08 -7.02
N TRP A 27 13.97 -23.51 -8.08
CA TRP A 27 13.49 -23.44 -9.47
C TRP A 27 12.08 -24.01 -9.67
N LYS A 28 11.77 -25.15 -9.06
CA LYS A 28 10.45 -25.79 -9.17
C LYS A 28 9.36 -24.96 -8.48
N LYS A 29 9.65 -24.42 -7.29
CA LYS A 29 8.73 -23.52 -6.57
C LYS A 29 8.48 -22.25 -7.40
N TYR A 30 9.54 -21.64 -7.92
CA TYR A 30 9.46 -20.46 -8.77
C TYR A 30 8.57 -20.70 -10.01
N ASN A 31 8.87 -21.72 -10.82
CA ASN A 31 8.14 -21.96 -12.07
C ASN A 31 6.67 -22.30 -11.86
N ASN A 32 6.33 -23.00 -10.77
CA ASN A 32 4.94 -23.32 -10.46
C ASN A 32 4.17 -22.09 -9.99
N SER A 33 4.80 -21.25 -9.17
CA SER A 33 4.16 -20.08 -8.57
C SER A 33 4.04 -18.90 -9.54
N ILE A 34 5.02 -18.67 -10.42
CA ILE A 34 5.09 -17.46 -11.27
C ILE A 34 4.00 -17.41 -12.35
N GLN A 35 3.33 -18.52 -12.64
CA GLN A 35 2.33 -18.62 -13.72
C GLN A 35 0.98 -18.04 -13.35
N LYS A 36 0.66 -17.95 -12.05
CA LYS A 36 -0.65 -17.51 -11.56
C LYS A 36 -0.43 -16.43 -10.52
N PHE A 37 -1.32 -15.44 -10.53
CA PHE A 37 -1.18 -14.26 -9.67
C PHE A 37 -1.19 -14.60 -8.16
N PRO A 38 -2.15 -15.36 -7.61
CA PRO A 38 -2.14 -15.64 -6.17
C PRO A 38 -0.91 -16.46 -5.70
N PRO A 39 -0.52 -17.57 -6.37
CA PRO A 39 0.72 -18.28 -6.02
C PRO A 39 1.99 -17.43 -6.17
N MET A 40 2.00 -16.43 -7.05
CA MET A 40 3.09 -15.48 -7.19
C MET A 40 3.13 -14.48 -6.03
N LEU A 41 1.99 -13.97 -5.56
CA LEU A 41 1.92 -13.15 -4.35
C LEU A 41 2.43 -13.90 -3.12
N ASN A 42 2.14 -15.19 -3.01
CA ASN A 42 2.68 -16.03 -1.93
C ASN A 42 4.22 -16.06 -1.94
N LEU A 43 4.88 -15.96 -3.11
CA LEU A 43 6.34 -15.84 -3.14
C LEU A 43 6.84 -14.51 -2.58
N ILE A 44 6.11 -13.41 -2.81
CA ILE A 44 6.45 -12.11 -2.23
C ILE A 44 6.25 -12.16 -0.72
N HIS A 45 5.12 -12.69 -0.26
CA HIS A 45 4.85 -12.90 1.16
C HIS A 45 5.94 -13.75 1.84
N ASP A 46 6.39 -14.84 1.21
CA ASP A 46 7.36 -15.75 1.82
C ASP A 46 8.80 -15.20 1.87
N PHE A 47 9.20 -14.41 0.86
CA PHE A 47 10.62 -14.09 0.63
C PHE A 47 10.95 -12.59 0.63
N VAL A 48 9.97 -11.70 0.63
CA VAL A 48 10.17 -10.25 0.43
C VAL A 48 9.41 -9.43 1.49
N THR A 49 9.35 -9.97 2.71
CA THR A 49 8.65 -9.37 3.87
C THR A 49 9.26 -8.07 4.38
N ASP A 50 10.50 -7.77 3.98
CA ASP A 50 11.23 -6.55 4.33
C ASP A 50 10.82 -5.34 3.48
N LYS A 51 10.25 -5.57 2.29
CA LYS A 51 9.87 -4.50 1.35
C LYS A 51 8.36 -4.32 1.21
N VAL A 52 7.58 -5.38 1.40
CA VAL A 52 6.13 -5.37 1.18
C VAL A 52 5.44 -5.96 2.40
N SER A 53 4.46 -5.23 2.92
CA SER A 53 3.64 -5.65 4.06
C SER A 53 2.51 -6.60 3.61
N ASN A 54 1.93 -7.34 4.55
CA ASN A 54 0.84 -8.27 4.24
C ASN A 54 -0.43 -7.50 3.83
N GLU A 55 -0.68 -6.36 4.45
CA GLU A 55 -1.82 -5.49 4.17
C GLU A 55 -1.76 -4.94 2.73
N GLU A 56 -0.56 -4.66 2.23
CA GLU A 56 -0.35 -4.25 0.84
C GLU A 56 -0.61 -5.40 -0.14
N LEU A 57 -0.20 -6.62 0.20
CA LEU A 57 -0.46 -7.81 -0.62
C LEU A 57 -1.97 -8.12 -0.67
N ASP A 58 -2.67 -8.02 0.46
CA ASP A 58 -4.12 -8.17 0.53
C ASP A 58 -4.83 -7.12 -0.32
N GLY A 59 -4.37 -5.87 -0.27
CA GLY A 59 -4.88 -4.79 -1.11
C GLY A 59 -4.68 -5.05 -2.60
N ILE A 60 -3.50 -5.53 -2.99
CA ILE A 60 -3.19 -5.92 -4.38
C ILE A 60 -4.10 -7.07 -4.84
N GLU A 61 -4.27 -8.10 -4.02
CA GLU A 61 -5.15 -9.23 -4.33
C GLU A 61 -6.61 -8.79 -4.46
N MET A 62 -7.09 -7.92 -3.58
CA MET A 62 -8.43 -7.33 -3.67
C MET A 62 -8.62 -6.59 -5.00
N PHE A 63 -7.66 -5.76 -5.43
CA PHE A 63 -7.75 -5.06 -6.71
C PHE A 63 -7.69 -6.00 -7.91
N HIS A 64 -6.88 -7.05 -7.84
CA HIS A 64 -6.82 -8.08 -8.88
C HIS A 64 -8.15 -8.83 -9.02
N ASN A 65 -8.77 -9.19 -7.89
CA ASN A 65 -10.08 -9.85 -7.87
C ASN A 65 -11.18 -8.92 -8.37
N LEU A 66 -11.18 -7.65 -7.97
CA LEU A 66 -12.10 -6.65 -8.49
C LEU A 66 -11.98 -6.51 -10.01
N ARG A 67 -10.74 -6.45 -10.53
CA ARG A 67 -10.48 -6.44 -11.97
C ARG A 67 -11.14 -7.66 -12.61
N ASN A 68 -10.86 -8.85 -12.11
CA ASN A 68 -11.38 -10.09 -12.67
C ASN A 68 -12.92 -10.10 -12.68
N SER A 69 -13.57 -9.66 -11.60
CA SER A 69 -15.03 -9.55 -11.55
C SER A 69 -15.58 -8.57 -12.59
N LEU A 70 -14.96 -7.40 -12.77
CA LEU A 70 -15.42 -6.40 -13.75
C LEU A 70 -15.41 -6.93 -15.20
N TYR A 71 -14.42 -7.75 -15.57
CA TYR A 71 -14.28 -8.26 -16.93
C TYR A 71 -14.91 -9.64 -17.15
N HIS A 72 -15.13 -10.43 -16.10
CA HIS A 72 -15.71 -11.78 -16.22
C HIS A 72 -17.20 -11.85 -15.89
N GLN A 73 -17.74 -10.92 -15.08
CA GLN A 73 -19.16 -10.97 -14.73
C GLN A 73 -20.09 -10.34 -15.78
N GLY A 74 -19.56 -9.63 -16.79
CA GLY A 74 -20.37 -9.18 -17.95
C GLY A 74 -21.44 -8.12 -17.65
N ASN A 75 -21.51 -7.61 -16.41
CA ASN A 75 -22.58 -6.71 -15.95
C ASN A 75 -22.51 -5.28 -16.53
N GLY A 76 -21.54 -4.96 -17.40
CA GLY A 76 -21.36 -3.62 -17.96
C GLY A 76 -21.02 -2.53 -16.94
N ILE A 77 -20.64 -2.92 -15.71
CA ILE A 77 -20.31 -1.99 -14.63
C ILE A 77 -18.96 -1.32 -14.92
N THR A 78 -18.96 0.01 -15.02
CA THR A 78 -17.74 0.80 -15.11
C THR A 78 -17.15 1.01 -13.72
N VAL A 79 -15.83 0.95 -13.61
CA VAL A 79 -15.15 1.18 -12.32
C VAL A 79 -15.05 2.68 -12.05
N GLN A 80 -15.36 3.09 -10.83
CA GLN A 80 -15.21 4.48 -10.40
C GLN A 80 -13.73 4.90 -10.47
N HIS A 81 -13.50 6.14 -10.87
CA HIS A 81 -12.15 6.68 -11.08
C HIS A 81 -11.28 6.60 -9.81
N ASN A 82 -11.86 6.89 -8.64
CA ASN A 82 -11.21 6.79 -7.33
C ASN A 82 -10.59 5.40 -7.03
N ILE A 83 -11.24 4.32 -7.45
CA ILE A 83 -10.77 2.93 -7.25
C ILE A 83 -9.55 2.69 -8.14
N VAL A 84 -9.59 3.15 -9.39
CA VAL A 84 -8.46 3.06 -10.33
C VAL A 84 -7.24 3.78 -9.76
N ASN A 85 -7.44 4.94 -9.15
CA ASN A 85 -6.37 5.78 -8.61
C ASN A 85 -5.76 5.18 -7.35
N ARG A 86 -6.59 4.64 -6.46
CA ARG A 86 -6.11 3.89 -5.30
C ARG A 86 -5.23 2.72 -5.74
N TYR A 87 -5.64 1.97 -6.77
CA TYR A 87 -4.80 0.89 -7.28
C TYR A 87 -3.49 1.41 -7.89
N ALA A 88 -3.53 2.52 -8.63
CA ALA A 88 -2.32 3.13 -9.21
C ALA A 88 -1.32 3.55 -8.11
N ILE A 89 -1.79 4.13 -7.01
CA ILE A 89 -0.94 4.52 -5.87
C ILE A 89 -0.30 3.29 -5.24
N VAL A 90 -1.08 2.23 -4.97
CA VAL A 90 -0.56 0.96 -4.42
C VAL A 90 0.48 0.35 -5.37
N ALA A 91 0.21 0.34 -6.67
CA ALA A 91 1.14 -0.17 -7.67
C ALA A 91 2.46 0.63 -7.72
N GLN A 92 2.38 1.96 -7.70
CA GLN A 92 3.58 2.82 -7.69
C GLN A 92 4.44 2.58 -6.45
N ASP A 93 3.81 2.50 -5.28
CA ASP A 93 4.51 2.27 -4.02
C ASP A 93 5.17 0.87 -4.00
N LEU A 94 4.45 -0.17 -4.43
CA LEU A 94 5.02 -1.51 -4.61
C LEU A 94 6.27 -1.49 -5.50
N ILE A 95 6.17 -0.91 -6.70
CA ILE A 95 7.29 -0.85 -7.66
C ILE A 95 8.47 -0.08 -7.06
N SER A 96 8.19 1.05 -6.41
CA SER A 96 9.21 1.87 -5.76
C SER A 96 9.99 1.07 -4.72
N ARG A 97 9.30 0.28 -3.88
CA ARG A 97 9.93 -0.53 -2.83
C ARG A 97 10.66 -1.77 -3.35
N LEU A 98 10.09 -2.46 -4.34
CA LEU A 98 10.72 -3.60 -4.98
C LEU A 98 12.06 -3.20 -5.60
N PHE A 99 12.09 -2.10 -6.35
CA PHE A 99 13.28 -1.69 -7.10
C PHE A 99 14.13 -0.61 -6.41
N ASN A 100 13.69 -0.12 -5.26
CA ASN A 100 14.33 0.99 -4.54
C ASN A 100 14.52 2.22 -5.45
N VAL A 101 13.46 2.56 -6.20
CA VAL A 101 13.42 3.70 -7.12
C VAL A 101 12.40 4.72 -6.62
N ASP A 102 12.71 6.00 -6.76
CA ASP A 102 11.78 7.07 -6.43
C ASP A 102 10.96 7.41 -7.68
N ILE A 103 9.74 6.87 -7.75
CA ILE A 103 8.82 7.20 -8.85
C ILE A 103 8.17 8.53 -8.51
N ASP A 104 8.58 9.59 -9.22
CA ASP A 104 8.08 10.94 -9.01
C ASP A 104 6.54 10.94 -9.03
N LYS A 105 5.94 11.36 -7.90
CA LYS A 105 4.49 11.26 -7.65
C LYS A 105 3.66 12.12 -8.60
N LYS A 106 4.28 12.93 -9.47
CA LYS A 106 3.59 13.76 -10.48
C LYS A 106 2.64 13.00 -11.41
N ILE A 107 2.71 11.67 -11.49
CA ILE A 107 1.68 10.85 -12.15
C ILE A 107 0.27 11.12 -11.54
N THR A 108 0.19 11.55 -10.27
CA THR A 108 -1.08 11.94 -9.62
C THR A 108 -1.61 13.32 -10.02
N GLY A 109 -0.86 14.10 -10.80
CA GLY A 109 -1.28 15.43 -11.27
C GLY A 109 -2.42 15.43 -12.30
N ILE A 110 -2.95 14.26 -12.66
CA ILE A 110 -4.09 14.12 -13.60
C ILE A 110 -5.45 14.23 -12.87
N ILE A 111 -5.49 14.26 -11.53
CA ILE A 111 -6.74 13.98 -10.81
C ILE A 111 -6.97 15.01 -9.72
N SER A 112 -7.33 16.21 -10.18
CA SER A 112 -7.93 17.28 -9.38
C SER A 112 -9.37 16.92 -9.04
N ASP A 113 -9.56 16.13 -7.98
CA ASP A 113 -10.81 16.13 -7.23
C ASP A 113 -10.45 16.57 -5.80
N ASP A 114 -10.91 17.76 -5.39
CA ASP A 114 -10.51 18.44 -4.15
C ASP A 114 -10.72 17.58 -2.88
N ASN A 115 -11.65 16.63 -2.90
CA ASN A 115 -11.87 15.67 -1.80
C ASN A 115 -10.79 14.57 -1.71
N PHE A 116 -10.11 14.26 -2.82
CA PHE A 116 -9.02 13.28 -2.86
C PHE A 116 -7.72 13.87 -2.31
N SER A 117 -7.55 15.19 -2.40
CA SER A 117 -6.46 15.92 -1.74
C SER A 117 -6.44 15.65 -0.24
N LEU A 118 -7.59 15.71 0.45
CA LEU A 118 -7.63 15.62 1.91
C LEU A 118 -7.28 14.21 2.43
N TYR A 119 -7.76 13.16 1.77
CA TYR A 119 -7.44 11.78 2.15
C TYR A 119 -6.02 11.39 1.74
N GLY A 120 -5.56 11.85 0.57
CA GLY A 120 -4.17 11.69 0.15
C GLY A 120 -3.20 12.39 1.09
N GLU A 121 -3.50 13.64 1.46
CA GLU A 121 -2.76 14.43 2.44
C GLU A 121 -2.79 13.76 3.82
N PHE A 122 -3.93 13.22 4.25
CA PHE A 122 -4.02 12.45 5.49
C PHE A 122 -3.10 11.23 5.47
N LEU A 123 -3.14 10.41 4.41
CA LEU A 123 -2.27 9.22 4.33
C LEU A 123 -0.78 9.59 4.27
N LEU A 124 -0.43 10.69 3.61
CA LEU A 124 0.94 11.20 3.57
C LEU A 124 1.40 11.65 4.94
N LYS A 125 0.59 12.45 5.66
CA LYS A 125 0.89 12.90 7.03
C LYS A 125 0.92 11.73 8.02
N TRP A 126 0.06 10.73 7.84
CA TRP A 126 0.06 9.52 8.65
C TRP A 126 1.36 8.72 8.47
N ARG A 127 1.81 8.57 7.23
CA ARG A 127 3.09 7.91 6.90
C ARG A 127 4.29 8.66 7.49
N GLU A 128 4.30 9.99 7.41
CA GLU A 128 5.33 10.83 8.01
C GLU A 128 5.37 10.66 9.54
N LEU A 129 4.20 10.69 10.18
CA LEU A 129 4.07 10.42 11.62
C LEU A 129 4.58 9.02 11.99
N GLU A 130 4.24 7.99 11.22
CA GLU A 130 4.68 6.62 11.49
C GLU A 130 6.22 6.50 11.39
N GLN A 131 6.83 7.15 10.40
CA GLN A 131 8.28 7.15 10.23
C GLN A 131 9.00 7.90 11.37
N GLU A 132 8.46 9.03 11.83
CA GLU A 132 9.01 9.74 12.97
C GLU A 132 8.88 8.94 14.27
N LEU A 133 7.72 8.34 14.51
CA LEU A 133 7.50 7.48 15.67
C LEU A 133 8.46 6.29 15.66
N ARG A 134 8.65 5.63 14.51
CA ARG A 134 9.66 4.57 14.35
C ARG A 134 11.06 5.07 14.67
N THR A 135 11.43 6.26 14.19
CA THR A 135 12.74 6.86 14.44
C THR A 135 12.96 7.14 15.92
N ILE A 136 11.96 7.70 16.61
CA ILE A 136 12.00 7.94 18.07
C ILE A 136 12.09 6.61 18.82
N TYR A 137 11.33 5.61 18.38
CA TYR A 137 11.29 4.28 18.96
C TYR A 137 12.67 3.59 18.91
N TYR A 138 13.32 3.61 17.73
CA TYR A 138 14.68 3.09 17.56
C TYR A 138 15.72 3.89 18.36
N LYS A 139 15.62 5.22 18.42
CA LYS A 139 16.55 6.08 19.19
C LYS A 139 16.47 5.86 20.70
N LYS A 140 15.32 5.46 21.24
CA LYS A 140 15.14 5.18 22.67
C LYS A 140 15.57 3.78 23.11
N GLY A 141 16.15 2.97 22.21
CA GLY A 141 16.69 1.64 22.56
C GLY A 141 15.63 0.60 22.94
N LEU A 142 14.34 0.90 22.71
CA LEU A 142 13.25 -0.02 22.96
C LEU A 142 13.23 -1.06 21.83
N LYS A 143 13.90 -2.20 22.01
CA LYS A 143 13.68 -3.37 21.15
C LYS A 143 12.30 -3.93 21.49
N SER A 144 11.30 -3.63 20.66
CA SER A 144 10.05 -4.38 20.72
C SER A 144 10.27 -5.70 19.97
N GLU A 145 9.94 -6.82 20.63
CA GLU A 145 9.75 -8.13 19.98
C GLU A 145 8.34 -8.27 19.37
N ARG A 146 7.52 -7.21 19.43
CA ARG A 146 6.15 -7.18 18.89
C ARG A 146 5.88 -5.86 18.20
N ARG A 147 5.71 -5.90 16.87
CA ARG A 147 5.28 -4.75 16.05
C ARG A 147 4.20 -3.98 16.79
N VAL A 148 4.52 -2.75 17.21
CA VAL A 148 3.48 -1.82 17.68
C VAL A 148 2.85 -1.30 16.41
N GLU A 149 1.86 -2.03 15.90
CA GLU A 149 0.99 -1.49 14.87
C GLU A 149 0.26 -0.29 15.51
N PRO A 150 0.41 0.92 14.96
CA PRO A 150 -0.44 2.00 15.40
C PRO A 150 -1.88 1.56 15.09
N PRO A 151 -2.79 1.56 16.08
CA PRO A 151 -4.16 1.16 15.83
C PRO A 151 -4.67 2.04 14.70
N MET A 152 -5.10 1.44 13.58
CA MET A 152 -5.88 2.14 12.58
C MET A 152 -7.10 2.66 13.32
N PRO A 153 -7.16 3.95 13.66
CA PRO A 153 -8.28 4.46 14.41
C PRO A 153 -9.45 4.40 13.45
N THR A 154 -10.55 3.80 13.90
CA THR A 154 -11.78 3.77 13.12
C THR A 154 -12.14 5.20 12.73
N ILE A 155 -12.87 5.37 11.62
CA ILE A 155 -13.31 6.71 11.18
C ILE A 155 -14.06 7.44 12.31
N GLU A 156 -14.76 6.71 13.16
CA GLU A 156 -15.44 7.23 14.36
C GLU A 156 -14.47 7.68 15.45
N GLU A 157 -13.41 6.93 15.73
CA GLU A 157 -12.36 7.34 16.67
C GLU A 157 -11.59 8.55 16.17
N LEU A 158 -11.27 8.62 14.87
CA LEU A 158 -10.63 9.80 14.27
C LEU A 158 -11.52 11.03 14.39
N LYS A 159 -12.81 10.90 14.09
CA LYS A 159 -13.78 12.00 14.24
C LYS A 159 -13.85 12.48 15.69
N LYS A 160 -13.96 11.54 16.64
CA LYS A 160 -13.99 11.85 18.07
C LYS A 160 -12.72 12.58 18.52
N ARG A 161 -11.54 12.07 18.13
CA ARG A 161 -10.25 12.67 18.49
C ARG A 161 -10.04 14.04 17.88
N THR A 162 -10.52 14.25 16.65
CA THR A 162 -10.46 15.55 15.96
C THR A 162 -11.33 16.58 16.68
N GLU A 163 -12.50 16.17 17.17
CA GLU A 163 -13.40 17.05 17.91
C GLU A 163 -12.84 17.41 19.30
N GLU A 164 -12.22 16.44 19.98
CA GLU A 164 -11.50 16.65 21.25
C GLU A 164 -10.34 17.64 21.08
N LEU A 165 -9.52 17.48 20.03
CA LEU A 165 -8.40 18.37 19.74
C LEU A 165 -8.83 19.80 19.39
N LYS A 166 -9.94 19.97 18.65
CA LYS A 166 -10.51 21.30 18.39
C LYS A 166 -10.91 22.01 19.67
N GLN A 167 -11.54 21.30 20.60
CA GLN A 167 -11.95 21.87 21.89
C GLN A 167 -10.74 22.24 22.77
N GLU A 168 -9.64 21.50 22.69
CA GLU A 168 -8.40 21.86 23.40
C GLU A 168 -7.69 23.08 22.77
N ILE A 169 -7.64 23.15 21.44
CA ILE A 169 -7.08 24.32 20.73
C ILE A 169 -7.90 25.58 21.01
N ASP A 170 -9.23 25.47 21.03
CA ASP A 170 -10.11 26.59 21.37
C ASP A 170 -9.87 27.05 22.81
N LYS A 171 -9.65 26.14 23.76
CA LYS A 171 -9.29 26.51 25.15
C LYS A 171 -7.95 27.23 25.25
N ILE A 172 -6.98 26.87 24.40
CA ILE A 172 -5.66 27.53 24.37
C ILE A 172 -5.78 28.93 23.75
N ASN A 173 -6.66 29.13 22.77
CA ASN A 173 -6.87 30.43 22.12
C ASN A 173 -7.69 31.44 22.95
N TYR A 174 -8.23 31.01 24.09
CA TYR A 174 -8.94 31.87 25.06
C TYR A 174 -8.12 32.18 26.33
N LEU A 175 -6.83 31.83 26.36
CA LEU A 175 -5.84 32.22 27.37
C LEU A 175 -4.84 33.23 26.77
#